data_AF-A0A1T3C9Y4-F1
#
_entry.id   AF-A0A1T3C9Y4-F1
#
_cell.length_a   1.000
_cell.length_b   1.000
_cell.length_c   1.000
_cell.angle_alpha   90.00
_cell.angle_beta   90.00
_cell.angle_gamma   90.00
#
_symmetry.space_group_name_H-M   'P 1'
#
loop_
_entity.id
_entity.type
_entity.pdbx_description
1 polymer ?
#
loop_
_entity_poly.entity_id
_entity_poly.type
_entity_poly.pdbx_seq_one_letter_code
_entity_poly.pdbx_strand_id
1 'polypeptide(L)'
;MFSLADKYLIDGLLELSRTKFKKTVRDERDTCAFSQFVAEVYDLQFESSKELRDIVVESVRERVAVTPLKPTVQEAVDGLIDEIPEFAGDLARSYLRRPILGHCTTCGTHKLVSISTLQCRCAECGKGGATPLGSWYEGKSY
;
A
#
# COMPACT_ATOMS: atom_id res chain seq x y z
N MET A 1 13.72 6.27 15.15
CA MET A 1 13.23 7.67 15.22
C MET A 1 11.75 7.74 15.46
N PHE A 2 10.92 7.05 14.66
CA PHE A 2 9.47 7.00 14.86
C PHE A 2 9.08 6.54 16.28
N SER A 3 9.65 5.42 16.76
CA SER A 3 9.42 4.91 18.11
C SER A 3 9.83 5.89 19.23
N LEU A 4 10.89 6.68 19.02
CA LEU A 4 11.30 7.71 19.97
C LEU A 4 10.32 8.88 19.96
N ALA A 5 9.88 9.31 18.79
CA ALA A 5 8.88 10.37 18.65
C ALA A 5 7.56 9.98 19.33
N ASP A 6 7.13 8.74 19.15
CA ASP A 6 5.95 8.15 19.80
C ASP A 6 6.13 8.12 21.33
N LYS A 7 7.25 7.57 21.81
CA LYS A 7 7.56 7.48 23.24
C LYS A 7 7.59 8.83 23.95
N TYR A 8 8.09 9.87 23.28
CA TYR A 8 8.23 11.21 23.85
C TYR A 8 7.13 12.18 23.40
N LEU A 9 6.10 11.69 22.69
CA LEU A 9 4.95 12.48 22.21
C LEU A 9 5.37 13.74 21.44
N ILE A 10 6.36 13.60 20.56
CA ILE A 10 6.88 14.69 19.74
C ILE A 10 6.18 14.64 18.37
N ASP A 11 5.00 15.24 18.29
CA ASP A 11 4.12 15.17 17.11
C ASP A 11 4.83 15.54 15.80
N GLY A 12 5.58 16.65 15.79
CA GLY A 12 6.30 17.08 14.59
C GLY A 12 7.39 16.09 14.13
N LEU A 13 8.04 15.40 15.06
CA LEU A 13 9.01 14.36 14.72
C LEU A 13 8.32 13.07 14.25
N LEU A 14 7.15 12.77 14.81
CA LEU A 14 6.34 11.62 14.41
C LEU A 14 5.84 11.80 12.97
N GLU A 15 5.27 12.96 12.65
CA GLU A 15 4.83 13.32 11.28
C GLU A 15 5.99 13.33 10.28
N LEU A 16 7.13 13.93 10.65
CA LEU A 16 8.32 13.95 9.80
C LEU A 16 8.84 12.54 9.53
N SER A 17 8.88 11.70 10.57
CA SER A 17 9.32 10.30 10.46
C SER A 17 8.35 9.50 9.58
N ARG A 18 7.03 9.69 9.76
CA ARG A 18 5.99 9.07 8.93
C ARG A 18 6.16 9.41 7.46
N THR A 19 6.35 10.70 7.16
CA THR A 19 6.50 11.21 5.79
C THR A 19 7.76 10.66 5.12
N LYS A 20 8.88 10.65 5.84
CA LYS A 20 10.13 10.06 5.35
C LYS A 20 9.97 8.56 5.10
N PHE A 21 9.36 7.84 6.04
CA PHE A 21 9.12 6.40 5.89
C PHE A 21 8.25 6.10 4.68
N LYS A 22 7.10 6.76 4.54
CA LYS A 22 6.20 6.61 3.38
C LYS A 22 6.93 6.88 2.05
N LYS A 23 7.80 7.90 2.01
CA LYS A 23 8.61 8.20 0.84
C LYS A 23 9.60 7.06 0.54
N THR A 24 10.36 6.60 1.53
CA THR A 24 11.33 5.51 1.38
C THR A 24 10.67 4.24 0.89
N VAL A 25 9.55 3.83 1.50
CA VAL A 25 8.83 2.62 1.12
C VAL A 25 8.30 2.68 -0.31
N ARG A 26 7.81 3.84 -0.75
CA ARG A 26 7.34 4.04 -2.12
C ARG A 26 8.48 4.00 -3.14
N ASP A 27 9.62 4.59 -2.79
CA ASP A 27 10.75 4.75 -3.69
C ASP A 27 11.63 3.48 -3.75
N GLU A 28 11.49 2.55 -2.78
CA GLU A 28 12.17 1.25 -2.74
C GLU A 28 11.73 0.33 -3.90
N ARG A 29 12.69 -0.14 -4.69
CA ARG A 29 12.45 -0.99 -5.86
C ARG A 29 12.91 -2.44 -5.64
N ASP A 30 13.82 -2.66 -4.70
CA ASP A 30 14.29 -3.98 -4.37
C ASP A 30 13.23 -4.73 -3.56
N THR A 31 12.86 -5.93 -4.03
CA THR A 31 11.78 -6.71 -3.42
C THR A 31 12.23 -7.30 -2.09
N CYS A 32 13.49 -7.74 -1.98
CA CYS A 32 14.04 -8.33 -0.76
C CYS A 32 14.16 -7.29 0.35
N ALA A 33 14.74 -6.12 0.06
CA ALA A 33 14.85 -5.02 1.01
C ALA A 33 13.47 -4.54 1.47
N PHE A 34 12.50 -4.49 0.56
CA PHE A 34 11.13 -4.15 0.94
C PHE A 34 10.48 -5.21 1.84
N SER A 35 10.65 -6.50 1.57
CA SER A 35 10.14 -7.54 2.45
C SER A 35 10.77 -7.47 3.85
N GLN A 36 12.06 -7.15 3.93
CA GLN A 36 12.71 -6.88 5.22
C GLN A 36 12.06 -5.70 5.95
N PHE A 37 11.72 -4.61 5.26
CA PHE A 37 10.98 -3.50 5.88
C PHE A 37 9.60 -3.92 6.41
N VAL A 38 8.89 -4.80 5.71
CA VAL A 38 7.62 -5.34 6.21
C VAL A 38 7.87 -6.10 7.51
N ALA A 39 8.83 -7.04 7.52
CA ALA A 39 9.15 -7.80 8.72
C ALA A 39 9.54 -6.90 9.91
N GLU A 40 10.43 -5.94 9.69
CA GLU A 40 10.85 -4.98 10.71
C GLU A 40 9.68 -4.17 11.28
N VAL A 41 8.75 -3.72 10.43
CA VAL A 41 7.57 -2.94 10.87
C VAL A 41 6.63 -3.77 11.73
N TYR A 42 6.46 -5.06 11.41
CA TYR A 42 5.59 -5.95 12.18
C TYR A 42 6.23 -6.38 13.51
N ASP A 43 7.57 -6.40 13.60
CA ASP A 43 8.30 -6.64 14.85
C ASP A 43 8.19 -5.46 15.85
N LEU A 44 7.81 -4.26 15.39
CA LEU A 44 7.68 -3.08 16.25
C LEU A 44 6.59 -3.25 17.32
N GLN A 45 7.02 -3.12 18.59
CA GLN A 45 6.18 -3.25 19.79
C GLN A 45 5.78 -1.87 20.36
N PHE A 46 5.09 -1.03 19.59
CA PHE A 46 4.56 0.24 20.10
C PHE A 46 3.21 0.62 19.46
N GLU A 47 2.44 1.46 20.16
CA GLU A 47 1.03 1.77 19.83
C GLU A 47 0.86 2.32 18.41
N SER A 48 1.71 3.27 18.02
CA SER A 48 1.65 3.89 16.69
C SER A 48 2.23 3.03 15.55
N SER A 49 2.67 1.79 15.82
CA SER A 49 3.20 0.89 14.79
C SER A 49 2.16 0.53 13.73
N LYS A 50 0.87 0.55 14.09
CA LYS A 50 -0.24 0.30 13.17
C LYS A 50 -0.23 1.23 11.97
N GLU A 51 0.15 2.50 12.14
CA GLU A 51 0.22 3.44 11.02
C GLU A 51 1.32 3.06 10.02
N LEU A 52 2.44 2.55 10.52
CA LEU A 52 3.52 2.05 9.67
C LEU A 52 3.09 0.76 8.95
N ARG A 53 2.35 -0.12 9.63
CA ARG A 53 1.74 -1.32 9.04
C ARG A 53 0.78 -0.95 7.90
N ASP A 54 -0.09 0.03 8.12
CA ASP A 54 -1.02 0.53 7.09
C ASP A 54 -0.27 1.08 5.87
N ILE A 55 0.85 1.80 6.08
CA ILE A 55 1.70 2.32 4.98
C ILE A 55 2.33 1.18 4.16
N VAL A 56 2.90 0.17 4.82
CA VAL A 56 3.51 -0.95 4.08
C VAL A 56 2.46 -1.78 3.36
N VAL A 57 1.31 -2.03 3.99
CA VAL A 57 0.18 -2.75 3.36
C VAL A 57 -0.30 -1.99 2.12
N GLU A 58 -0.54 -0.68 2.21
CA GLU A 58 -0.91 0.14 1.04
C GLU A 58 0.14 0.01 -0.09
N SER A 59 1.42 0.03 0.27
CA SER A 59 2.52 -0.11 -0.69
C SER A 59 2.58 -1.49 -1.37
N VAL A 60 2.30 -2.57 -0.64
CA VAL A 60 2.19 -3.93 -1.24
C VAL A 60 1.07 -3.96 -2.27
N ARG A 61 -0.11 -3.43 -1.91
CA ARG A 61 -1.28 -3.44 -2.80
C ARG A 61 -1.01 -2.70 -4.10
N GLU A 62 -0.37 -1.53 -4.02
CA GLU A 62 0.02 -0.76 -5.21
C GLU A 62 0.95 -1.57 -6.12
N ARG A 63 1.97 -2.24 -5.55
CA ARG A 63 2.92 -3.05 -6.32
C ARG A 63 2.26 -4.24 -7.02
N VAL A 64 1.38 -4.94 -6.30
CA VAL A 64 0.60 -6.08 -6.81
C VAL A 64 -0.39 -5.65 -7.89
N ALA A 65 -0.98 -4.46 -7.77
CA ALA A 65 -1.97 -3.97 -8.73
C ALA A 65 -1.36 -3.40 -10.02
N VAL A 66 -0.15 -2.84 -9.98
CA VAL A 66 0.52 -2.23 -11.17
C VAL A 66 1.35 -3.24 -11.95
N THR A 67 1.94 -4.21 -11.28
CA THR A 67 2.88 -5.15 -11.90
C THR A 67 2.16 -6.47 -12.15
N PRO A 68 2.16 -7.03 -13.38
CA PRO A 68 1.83 -8.45 -13.50
C PRO A 68 2.77 -9.18 -12.55
N LEU A 69 2.21 -9.93 -11.59
CA LEU A 69 2.96 -10.57 -10.50
C LEU A 69 4.16 -11.32 -11.10
N LYS A 70 5.33 -10.68 -11.06
CA LYS A 70 6.56 -11.35 -11.40
C LYS A 70 6.73 -12.45 -10.36
N PRO A 71 7.20 -13.65 -10.73
CA PRO A 71 7.38 -14.75 -9.78
C PRO A 71 8.09 -14.31 -8.50
N THR A 72 9.11 -13.46 -8.63
CA THR A 72 9.87 -12.89 -7.51
C THR A 72 9.04 -12.05 -6.53
N VAL A 73 8.06 -11.29 -7.02
CA VAL A 73 7.18 -10.47 -6.17
C VAL A 73 6.15 -11.35 -5.48
N GLN A 74 5.65 -12.37 -6.19
CA GLN A 74 4.72 -13.34 -5.61
C GLN A 74 5.38 -14.13 -4.50
N GLU A 75 6.56 -14.72 -4.75
CA GLU A 75 7.34 -15.48 -3.75
C GLU A 75 7.64 -14.64 -2.50
N ALA A 76 7.99 -13.37 -2.69
CA ALA A 76 8.25 -12.46 -1.57
C ALA A 76 6.99 -12.15 -0.74
N VAL A 77 5.83 -12.03 -1.38
CA VAL A 77 4.55 -11.82 -0.69
C VAL A 77 4.11 -13.10 0.02
N ASP A 78 4.24 -14.25 -0.63
CA ASP A 78 3.90 -15.55 -0.05
C ASP A 78 4.78 -15.83 1.18
N GLY A 79 6.09 -15.58 1.10
CA GLY A 79 7.00 -15.68 2.24
C GLY A 79 6.60 -14.77 3.42
N LEU A 80 6.18 -13.53 3.16
CA LEU A 80 5.68 -12.64 4.21
C LEU A 80 4.37 -13.12 4.83
N ILE A 81 3.48 -13.72 4.04
CA ILE A 81 2.21 -14.28 4.53
C ILE A 81 2.48 -15.46 5.46
N ASP A 82 3.42 -16.33 5.10
CA ASP A 82 3.79 -17.51 5.89
C ASP A 82 4.52 -17.12 7.18
N GLU A 83 5.44 -16.15 7.11
CA GLU A 83 6.22 -15.69 8.26
C GLU A 83 5.43 -14.81 9.22
N ILE A 84 4.46 -14.02 8.71
CA ILE A 84 3.78 -12.96 9.47
C ILE A 84 2.25 -13.06 9.23
N PRO A 85 1.53 -13.92 9.97
CA PRO A 85 0.08 -14.09 9.80
C PRO A 85 -0.73 -12.80 10.01
N GLU A 86 -0.28 -11.90 10.88
CA GLU A 86 -0.90 -10.59 11.09
C GLU A 86 -0.87 -9.75 9.81
N PHE A 87 0.22 -9.82 9.05
CA PHE A 87 0.34 -9.13 7.77
C PHE A 87 -0.66 -9.65 6.75
N ALA A 88 -0.84 -10.98 6.66
CA ALA A 88 -1.87 -11.57 5.81
C ALA A 88 -3.27 -11.07 6.19
N GLY A 89 -3.56 -10.99 7.48
CA GLY A 89 -4.82 -10.44 8.00
C GLY A 89 -5.03 -8.97 7.64
N ASP A 90 -4.02 -8.12 7.81
CA ASP A 90 -4.09 -6.69 7.47
C ASP A 90 -4.20 -6.46 5.96
N LEU A 91 -3.47 -7.25 5.16
CA LEU A 91 -3.58 -7.23 3.71
C LEU A 91 -4.99 -7.63 3.26
N ALA A 92 -5.55 -8.72 3.78
CA ALA A 92 -6.93 -9.13 3.45
C ALA A 92 -7.96 -8.05 3.84
N ARG A 93 -7.86 -7.52 5.07
CA ARG A 93 -8.74 -6.42 5.55
C ARG A 93 -8.66 -5.18 4.66
N SER A 94 -7.48 -4.87 4.13
CA SER A 94 -7.30 -3.71 3.25
C SER A 94 -8.08 -3.85 1.93
N TYR A 95 -8.13 -5.05 1.35
CA TYR A 95 -8.92 -5.35 0.16
C TYR A 95 -10.42 -5.36 0.46
N LEU A 96 -10.84 -5.82 1.64
CA LEU A 96 -12.26 -5.72 2.03
C LEU A 96 -12.73 -4.26 2.15
N ARG A 97 -11.87 -3.36 2.63
CA ARG A 97 -12.21 -1.94 2.80
C ARG A 97 -12.15 -1.14 1.51
N ARG A 98 -11.14 -1.38 0.67
CA ARG A 98 -10.86 -0.59 -0.54
C ARG A 98 -10.52 -1.54 -1.71
N PRO A 99 -11.46 -2.33 -2.24
CA PRO A 99 -11.15 -3.50 -3.07
C PRO A 99 -10.35 -3.19 -4.34
N ILE A 100 -10.69 -2.11 -5.04
CA ILE A 100 -10.00 -1.71 -6.27
C ILE A 100 -9.35 -0.34 -6.06
N LEU A 101 -8.08 -0.25 -6.46
CA LEU A 101 -7.32 1.00 -6.53
C LEU A 101 -7.22 1.47 -7.97
N GLY A 102 -7.14 2.78 -8.18
CA GLY A 102 -6.93 3.35 -9.49
C GLY A 102 -6.80 4.86 -9.49
N HIS A 103 -6.97 5.48 -10.65
CA HIS A 103 -6.80 6.92 -10.86
C HIS A 103 -8.13 7.58 -11.22
N CYS A 104 -8.34 8.79 -10.72
CA CYS A 104 -9.49 9.61 -11.06
C CYS A 104 -9.03 10.93 -11.68
N THR A 105 -9.49 11.23 -12.88
CA THR A 105 -9.18 12.47 -13.61
C THR A 105 -9.62 13.73 -12.84
N THR A 106 -10.65 13.63 -12.00
CA THR A 106 -11.14 14.76 -11.18
C THR A 106 -10.33 14.94 -9.89
N CYS A 107 -9.93 13.86 -9.22
CA CYS A 107 -9.17 13.94 -7.96
C CYS A 107 -7.66 14.13 -8.18
N GLY A 108 -7.22 14.07 -9.43
CA GLY A 108 -5.82 14.13 -9.83
C GLY A 108 -5.36 12.78 -10.35
N THR A 109 -4.73 12.80 -11.53
CA THR A 109 -4.22 11.61 -12.23
C THR A 109 -3.09 10.90 -11.46
N HIS A 110 -2.37 11.63 -10.61
CA HIS A 110 -1.29 11.08 -9.79
C HIS A 110 -1.75 10.56 -8.42
N LYS A 111 -2.99 10.84 -8.02
CA LYS A 111 -3.53 10.38 -6.74
C LYS A 111 -4.16 9.00 -6.94
N LEU A 112 -3.78 8.06 -6.09
CA LEU A 112 -4.46 6.77 -5.98
C LEU A 112 -5.75 6.92 -5.19
N VAL A 113 -6.84 6.42 -5.76
CA VAL A 113 -8.18 6.46 -5.18
C VAL A 113 -8.79 5.07 -5.13
N SER A 114 -9.69 4.86 -4.17
CA SER A 114 -10.55 3.66 -4.18
C SER A 114 -11.60 3.80 -5.28
N ILE A 115 -11.86 2.71 -6.00
CA ILE A 115 -12.83 2.65 -7.08
C ILE A 115 -14.00 1.73 -6.70
N SER A 116 -15.22 2.23 -6.90
CA SER A 116 -16.42 1.41 -6.85
C SER A 116 -16.45 0.49 -8.06
N THR A 117 -16.45 -0.83 -7.81
CA THR A 117 -16.22 -1.88 -8.82
C THR A 117 -17.28 -1.93 -9.91
N LEU A 118 -18.55 -1.69 -9.58
CA LEU A 118 -19.67 -1.81 -10.53
C LEU A 118 -19.80 -0.62 -11.48
N GLN A 119 -19.32 0.56 -11.09
CA GLN A 119 -19.56 1.81 -11.84
C GLN A 119 -18.28 2.58 -12.19
N CYS A 120 -17.11 2.02 -11.87
CA CYS A 120 -15.79 2.67 -12.02
C CYS A 120 -15.82 4.13 -11.52
N ARG A 121 -16.51 4.34 -10.40
CA ARG A 121 -16.62 5.66 -9.76
C ARG A 121 -15.51 5.81 -8.74
N CYS A 122 -14.95 7.01 -8.67
CA CYS A 122 -14.06 7.39 -7.58
C CYS A 122 -14.85 7.41 -6.26
N ALA A 123 -14.39 6.68 -5.25
CA ALA A 123 -15.01 6.67 -3.93
C ALA A 123 -14.90 8.04 -3.22
N GLU A 124 -13.90 8.86 -3.59
CA GLU A 124 -13.66 10.17 -2.96
C GLU A 124 -14.60 11.26 -3.51
N CYS A 125 -14.83 11.30 -4.82
CA CYS A 125 -15.62 12.38 -5.45
C CYS A 125 -16.95 11.92 -6.09
N GLY A 126 -17.23 10.61 -6.12
CA GLY A 126 -18.45 10.03 -6.68
C GLY A 126 -18.58 10.12 -8.20
N LYS A 127 -17.63 10.75 -8.90
CA LYS A 127 -17.64 10.87 -10.37
C LYS A 127 -17.17 9.57 -11.03
N GLY A 128 -17.77 9.26 -12.18
CA GLY A 128 -17.40 8.12 -13.02
C GLY A 128 -16.10 8.38 -13.80
N GLY A 129 -15.61 7.33 -14.47
CA GLY A 129 -14.40 7.40 -15.29
C GLY A 129 -13.10 7.27 -14.50
N ALA A 130 -13.14 6.60 -13.34
CA ALA A 130 -11.92 6.19 -12.66
C ALA A 130 -11.35 4.94 -13.34
N THR A 131 -10.05 4.94 -13.58
CA THR A 131 -9.35 3.84 -14.25
C THR A 131 -8.68 2.95 -13.22
N PRO A 132 -9.04 1.66 -13.11
CA PRO A 132 -8.37 0.72 -12.21
C PRO A 132 -6.86 0.62 -12.50
N LEU A 133 -6.06 0.41 -11.47
CA LEU A 133 -4.68 -0.03 -11.63
C LEU A 133 -4.67 -1.38 -12.37
N GLY A 134 -3.75 -1.53 -13.32
CA GLY A 134 -3.58 -2.77 -14.10
C GLY A 134 -4.50 -2.93 -15.33
N SER A 135 -5.46 -2.03 -15.58
CA SER A 135 -6.41 -2.16 -16.70
C SER A 135 -5.82 -1.88 -18.10
N TRP A 136 -4.50 -1.67 -18.22
CA TRP A 136 -3.84 -1.31 -19.48
C TRP A 136 -3.63 -2.48 -20.45
N TYR A 137 -3.93 -3.72 -20.04
CA TYR A 137 -3.57 -4.92 -20.79
C TYR A 137 -4.70 -5.58 -21.61
N GLU A 138 -5.95 -5.11 -21.54
CA GLU A 138 -7.05 -5.72 -22.32
C GLU A 138 -7.30 -5.07 -23.69
N GLY A 139 -6.44 -4.13 -24.12
CA GLY A 139 -6.70 -3.26 -25.28
C GLY A 139 -5.83 -3.42 -26.52
N LYS A 140 -5.16 -4.56 -26.74
CA LYS A 140 -4.48 -4.86 -28.03
C LYS A 140 -4.81 -6.26 -28.53
N SER A 141 -6.05 -6.45 -28.95
CA SER A 141 -6.36 -7.37 -30.04
C SER A 141 -6.86 -6.50 -31.19
N TYR A 142 -6.01 -6.32 -32.21
CA TYR A 142 -6.28 -6.29 -33.65
C TYR A 142 -4.99 -5.85 -34.36
#